data_AF-A0A7S2CGC8-F1
#
_entry.id   AF-A0A7S2CGC8-F1
#
_cell.length_a   1.000
_cell.length_b   1.000
_cell.length_c   1.000
_cell.angle_alpha   90.00
_cell.angle_beta   90.00
_cell.angle_gamma   90.00
#
_symmetry.space_group_name_H-M   'P 1'
#
loop_
_entity.id
_entity.type
_entity.pdbx_description
1 polymer ?
#
loop_
_entity_poly.entity_id
_entity_poly.type
_entity_poly.pdbx_seq_one_letter_code
_entity_poly.pdbx_strand_id
1 'polypeptide(L)'
;HHPQGERSKITHVCLTGGVDPHDNRAITTSKEGWIDVWELPIAAPGLDRSARKTKLLLSFQPPSANGYPLEGCVVDNRGRRALVCVGSRPPPKENESKKNAPQRRPQRSKLIFVDVGTGDELKVIKGAHATPLSAMVVSSSADIVGTVGSGDYELCKLWAFP
;
A
#
# COMPACT_ATOMS: atom_id res chain seq x y z
N HIS A 1 13.86 -14.28 -11.88
CA HIS A 1 14.97 -13.81 -11.03
C HIS A 1 15.23 -12.34 -11.34
N HIS A 2 14.66 -11.41 -10.56
CA HIS A 2 14.98 -9.98 -10.69
C HIS A 2 16.22 -9.65 -9.84
N PRO A 3 17.11 -8.78 -10.32
CA PRO A 3 18.31 -8.40 -9.56
C PRO A 3 17.89 -7.62 -8.32
N GLN A 4 18.47 -8.01 -7.19
CA GLN A 4 18.40 -7.38 -5.85
C GLN A 4 19.02 -5.96 -5.80
N GLY A 5 19.10 -5.26 -6.93
CA GLY A 5 19.61 -3.90 -7.02
C GLY A 5 18.50 -2.90 -6.72
N GLU A 6 18.59 -2.27 -5.54
CA GLU A 6 17.80 -1.10 -5.14
C GLU A 6 16.27 -1.26 -5.16
N ARG A 7 15.74 -2.16 -4.32
CA ARG A 7 14.38 -1.95 -3.77
C ARG A 7 14.39 -0.79 -2.76
N SER A 8 14.58 0.43 -3.27
CA SER A 8 13.50 1.41 -3.36
C SER A 8 12.66 1.55 -2.06
N LYS A 9 12.81 2.70 -1.38
CA LYS A 9 12.43 2.93 0.04
C LYS A 9 10.99 2.49 0.35
N ILE A 10 10.85 1.52 1.27
CA ILE A 10 9.55 1.12 1.82
C ILE A 10 8.86 2.34 2.42
N THR A 11 7.61 2.56 2.07
CA THR A 11 6.79 3.67 2.53
C THR A 11 5.84 3.27 3.64
N HIS A 12 5.23 2.08 3.55
CA HIS A 12 4.30 1.54 4.54
C HIS A 12 4.42 0.03 4.63
N VAL A 13 4.05 -0.50 5.81
CA VAL A 13 3.96 -1.92 6.10
C VAL A 13 2.61 -2.17 6.77
N CYS A 14 1.86 -3.13 6.24
CA CYS A 14 0.61 -3.61 6.78
C CYS A 14 0.78 -5.05 7.22
N LEU A 15 0.45 -5.35 8.48
CA LEU A 15 0.49 -6.71 9.00
C LEU A 15 -0.92 -7.29 9.00
N THR A 16 -0.98 -8.55 8.61
CA THR A 16 -2.19 -9.36 8.71
C THR A 16 -1.91 -10.45 9.74
N GLY A 17 -2.91 -10.71 10.57
CA GLY A 17 -2.85 -11.72 11.62
C GLY A 17 -4.21 -12.38 11.71
N GLY A 18 -4.28 -13.62 11.25
CA GLY A 18 -5.47 -14.46 11.34
C GLY A 18 -5.25 -15.63 12.27
N VAL A 19 -6.34 -16.33 12.58
CA VAL A 19 -6.29 -17.62 13.28
C VAL A 19 -5.67 -18.70 12.38
N ASP A 20 -5.78 -18.54 11.04
CA ASP A 20 -5.14 -19.41 10.07
C ASP A 20 -3.65 -19.06 9.93
N PRO A 21 -2.75 -20.06 10.02
CA PRO A 21 -1.35 -19.87 9.75
C PRO A 21 -1.01 -19.14 8.44
N HIS A 22 -1.80 -19.36 7.39
CA HIS A 22 -1.61 -18.79 6.06
C HIS A 22 -2.03 -17.32 5.94
N ASP A 23 -2.62 -16.77 7.00
CA ASP A 23 -3.03 -15.36 7.11
C ASP A 23 -1.95 -14.47 7.73
N ASN A 24 -0.79 -15.02 8.13
CA ASN A 24 0.31 -14.23 8.67
C ASN A 24 1.17 -13.65 7.55
N ARG A 25 0.78 -12.48 7.07
CA ARG A 25 1.49 -11.79 5.97
C ARG A 25 1.89 -10.38 6.34
N ALA A 26 2.99 -9.91 5.77
CA ALA A 26 3.28 -8.50 5.66
C ALA A 26 3.03 -8.04 4.22
N ILE A 27 2.32 -6.93 4.07
CA ILE A 27 2.17 -6.23 2.79
C ILE A 27 2.99 -4.96 2.89
N THR A 28 3.93 -4.74 1.98
CA THR A 28 4.76 -3.53 1.97
C THR A 28 4.54 -2.75 0.69
N THR A 29 4.54 -1.43 0.80
CA THR A 29 4.49 -0.53 -0.35
C THR A 29 5.79 0.28 -0.48
N SER A 30 6.14 0.75 -1.67
CA SER A 30 7.37 1.54 -1.90
C SER A 30 7.15 2.88 -2.61
N LYS A 31 8.19 3.73 -2.57
CA LYS A 31 8.24 5.01 -3.31
C LYS A 31 8.25 4.85 -4.83
N GLU A 32 8.40 3.64 -5.32
CA GLU A 32 8.58 3.29 -6.71
C GLU A 32 7.38 2.53 -7.24
N GLY A 33 6.28 2.49 -6.48
CA GLY A 33 5.02 1.95 -6.96
C GLY A 33 4.80 0.46 -6.68
N TRP A 34 5.71 -0.18 -5.96
CA TRP A 34 5.66 -1.63 -5.74
C TRP A 34 4.84 -2.01 -4.52
N ILE A 35 4.11 -3.11 -4.65
CA ILE A 35 3.48 -3.85 -3.56
C ILE A 35 4.19 -5.21 -3.48
N ASP A 36 4.71 -5.52 -2.30
CA ASP A 36 5.26 -6.84 -1.99
C ASP A 36 4.43 -7.51 -0.92
N VAL A 37 4.16 -8.80 -1.10
CA VAL A 37 3.42 -9.65 -0.15
C VAL A 37 4.38 -10.69 0.38
N TRP A 38 4.56 -10.69 1.69
CA TRP A 38 5.50 -11.55 2.39
C TRP A 38 4.76 -12.51 3.29
N GLU A 39 5.13 -13.78 3.25
CA GLU A 39 4.75 -14.76 4.26
C GLU A 39 5.64 -14.55 5.49
N LEU A 40 5.00 -14.42 6.65
CA LEU A 40 5.67 -14.29 7.93
C LEU A 40 5.68 -15.63 8.67
N PRO A 41 6.82 -16.05 9.21
CA PRO A 41 6.89 -17.29 9.98
C PRO A 41 6.14 -17.14 11.31
N ILE A 42 5.31 -18.12 11.63
CA ILE A 42 4.59 -18.16 12.92
C ILE A 42 5.55 -18.62 14.00
N ALA A 43 5.47 -17.96 15.14
CA ALA A 43 6.17 -18.40 16.32
C ALA A 43 5.49 -19.63 16.93
N ALA A 44 5.84 -20.83 16.45
CA ALA A 44 5.53 -22.05 17.19
C ALA A 44 6.41 -22.11 18.46
N PRO A 45 5.84 -22.44 19.64
CA PRO A 45 6.62 -22.68 20.84
C PRO A 45 7.66 -23.79 20.61
N GLY A 46 8.93 -23.55 20.96
CA GLY A 46 10.01 -24.54 20.82
C GLY A 46 10.71 -24.59 19.46
N LEU A 47 10.27 -23.82 18.45
CA LEU A 47 10.97 -23.72 17.17
C LEU A 47 12.11 -22.71 17.25
N ASP A 48 13.33 -23.13 16.88
CA ASP A 48 14.51 -22.27 16.83
C ASP A 48 14.24 -21.00 16.01
N ARG A 49 14.56 -19.84 16.60
CA ARG A 49 14.38 -18.52 15.96
C ARG A 49 15.24 -18.39 14.70
N SER A 50 16.35 -19.13 14.61
CA SER A 50 17.29 -19.08 13.48
C SER A 50 16.73 -19.67 12.18
N ALA A 51 15.76 -20.58 12.25
CA ALA A 51 15.15 -21.25 11.10
C ALA A 51 13.99 -20.47 10.47
N ARG A 52 13.59 -19.34 11.06
CA ARG A 52 12.44 -18.54 10.64
C ARG A 52 12.82 -17.63 9.48
N LYS A 53 12.47 -18.03 8.26
CA LYS A 53 12.68 -17.20 7.06
C LYS A 53 11.36 -16.65 6.56
N THR A 54 11.31 -15.34 6.37
CA THR A 54 10.24 -14.68 5.62
C THR A 54 10.39 -15.02 4.14
N LYS A 55 9.27 -15.22 3.45
CA LYS A 55 9.25 -15.56 2.02
C LYS A 55 8.45 -14.54 1.23
N LEU A 56 9.03 -14.00 0.16
CA LEU A 56 8.28 -13.17 -0.78
C LEU A 56 7.34 -14.07 -1.58
N LEU A 57 6.03 -13.83 -1.47
CA LEU A 57 4.99 -14.57 -2.17
C LEU A 57 4.66 -13.92 -3.52
N LEU A 58 4.47 -12.60 -3.52
CA LEU A 58 4.05 -11.83 -4.68
C LEU A 58 4.71 -10.45 -4.68
N SER A 59 5.00 -9.92 -5.86
CA SER A 59 5.60 -8.60 -6.06
C SER A 59 5.05 -8.02 -7.35
N PHE A 60 4.39 -6.87 -7.29
CA PHE A 60 3.71 -6.27 -8.44
C PHE A 60 3.59 -4.75 -8.33
N GLN A 61 3.36 -4.09 -9.47
CA GLN A 61 2.98 -2.68 -9.53
C GLN A 61 1.54 -2.59 -10.05
N PRO A 62 0.60 -1.97 -9.32
CA PRO A 62 -0.73 -1.71 -9.85
C PRO A 62 -0.62 -0.87 -11.13
N PRO A 63 -1.19 -1.28 -12.28
CA PRO A 63 -1.17 -0.51 -13.52
C PRO A 63 -1.62 0.94 -13.34
N SER A 64 -2.60 1.17 -12.46
CA SER A 64 -3.11 2.48 -12.09
C SER A 64 -2.13 3.32 -11.27
N ALA A 65 -1.16 2.73 -10.58
CA ALA A 65 -0.13 3.51 -9.91
C ALA A 65 0.81 4.17 -10.94
N ASN A 66 1.01 3.55 -12.10
CA ASN A 66 1.80 4.11 -13.21
C ASN A 66 3.18 4.65 -12.77
N GLY A 67 3.86 3.89 -11.90
CA GLY A 67 5.18 4.26 -11.35
C GLY A 67 5.18 5.39 -10.31
N TYR A 68 4.02 5.88 -9.88
CA TYR A 68 3.92 6.80 -8.75
C TYR A 68 4.18 6.08 -7.43
N PRO A 69 4.72 6.78 -6.42
CA PRO A 69 4.91 6.21 -5.09
C PRO A 69 3.59 5.75 -4.51
N LEU A 70 3.63 4.67 -3.74
CA LEU A 70 2.53 4.26 -2.89
C LEU A 70 2.83 4.81 -1.50
N GLU A 71 1.91 5.56 -0.89
CA GLU A 71 2.17 6.32 0.34
C GLU A 71 1.38 5.83 1.55
N GLY A 72 0.51 4.85 1.35
CA GLY A 72 -0.23 4.20 2.43
C GLY A 72 -0.86 2.90 1.95
N CYS A 73 -0.98 1.94 2.86
CA CYS A 73 -1.79 0.74 2.68
C CYS A 73 -2.66 0.55 3.91
N VAL A 74 -3.81 -0.09 3.70
CA VAL A 74 -4.50 -0.88 4.73
C VAL A 74 -5.01 -2.16 4.07
N VAL A 75 -5.21 -3.20 4.88
CA VAL A 75 -5.65 -4.51 4.38
C VAL A 75 -6.94 -4.88 5.10
N ASP A 76 -7.83 -5.59 4.42
CA ASP A 76 -9.06 -6.10 5.02
C ASP A 76 -8.78 -7.13 6.13
N ASN A 77 -9.81 -7.45 6.92
CA ASN A 77 -9.67 -8.32 8.10
C ASN A 77 -9.22 -9.76 7.75
N ARG A 78 -9.27 -10.14 6.47
CA ARG A 78 -8.88 -11.47 5.99
C ARG A 78 -7.53 -11.46 5.28
N GLY A 79 -6.85 -10.33 5.17
CA GLY A 79 -5.58 -10.25 4.47
C GLY A 79 -5.67 -10.46 2.95
N ARG A 80 -6.87 -10.40 2.36
CA ARG A 80 -7.13 -10.74 0.95
C ARG A 80 -7.16 -9.54 0.04
N ARG A 81 -7.61 -8.40 0.55
CA ARG A 81 -7.76 -7.16 -0.22
C ARG A 81 -7.04 -6.03 0.48
N ALA A 82 -6.38 -5.19 -0.29
CA ALA A 82 -5.73 -4.00 0.24
C ALA A 82 -6.30 -2.74 -0.41
N LEU A 83 -6.42 -1.66 0.36
CA LEU A 83 -6.62 -0.32 -0.16
C LEU A 83 -5.28 0.42 -0.09
N VAL A 84 -4.83 0.91 -1.23
CA VAL A 84 -3.53 1.55 -1.38
C VAL A 84 -3.70 2.98 -1.84
N CYS A 85 -2.97 3.89 -1.20
CA CYS A 85 -2.90 5.29 -1.60
C CYS A 85 -1.74 5.51 -2.58
N VAL A 86 -2.05 6.04 -3.75
CA VAL A 86 -1.05 6.51 -4.72
C VAL A 86 -0.71 7.97 -4.41
N GLY A 87 0.56 8.23 -4.17
CA GLY A 87 1.09 9.55 -3.88
C GLY A 87 1.03 10.50 -5.07
N SER A 88 1.16 11.78 -4.77
CA SER A 88 0.93 12.88 -5.71
C SER A 88 2.21 13.37 -6.42
N ARG A 89 3.34 12.69 -6.30
CA ARG A 89 4.59 13.10 -6.95
C ARG A 89 5.27 11.89 -7.57
N PRO A 90 5.51 11.86 -8.89
CA PRO A 90 6.35 10.82 -9.45
C PRO A 90 7.75 10.92 -8.81
N PRO A 91 8.50 9.81 -8.74
CA PRO A 91 9.88 9.84 -8.28
C PRO A 91 10.65 10.91 -9.08
N PRO A 92 11.51 11.72 -8.42
CA PRO A 92 12.28 12.73 -9.13
C PRO A 92 13.13 12.03 -10.20
N LYS A 93 12.92 12.38 -11.48
CA LYS A 93 13.83 11.94 -12.53
C LYS A 93 15.18 12.61 -12.27
N GLU A 94 16.25 11.81 -12.30
CA GLU A 94 17.61 12.20 -11.90
C GLU A 94 18.15 13.46 -12.61
N ASN A 95 17.52 13.89 -13.71
CA ASN A 95 17.95 15.02 -14.54
C ASN A 95 16.98 16.22 -14.60
N GLU A 96 15.89 16.26 -13.83
CA GLU A 96 14.99 17.42 -13.85
C GLU A 96 15.46 18.54 -12.90
N SER A 97 16.11 19.55 -13.49
CA SER A 97 16.46 20.81 -12.82
C SER A 97 15.23 21.48 -12.20
N LYS A 98 15.31 21.79 -10.90
CA LYS A 98 14.26 22.40 -10.05
C LYS A 98 13.65 23.74 -10.54
N LYS A 99 14.06 24.28 -11.70
CA LYS A 99 13.72 25.64 -12.14
C LYS A 99 12.46 25.78 -12.98
N ASN A 100 11.90 24.70 -13.52
CA ASN A 100 10.66 24.73 -14.31
C ASN A 100 9.60 23.77 -13.74
N ALA A 101 9.28 23.87 -12.45
CA ALA A 101 8.12 23.17 -11.92
C ALA A 101 6.85 23.92 -12.36
N PRO A 102 6.06 23.44 -13.34
CA PRO A 102 4.77 24.05 -13.63
C PRO A 102 3.95 24.08 -12.33
N GLN A 103 3.23 25.18 -12.09
CA GLN A 103 2.29 25.31 -10.96
C GLN A 103 1.45 24.03 -10.88
N ARG A 104 1.81 23.17 -9.93
CA ARG A 104 1.28 21.82 -9.83
C ARG A 104 -0.15 21.96 -9.35
N ARG A 105 -1.12 21.71 -10.24
CA ARG A 105 -2.52 21.56 -9.86
C ARG A 105 -2.59 20.64 -8.63
N PRO A 106 -3.42 20.94 -7.62
CA PRO A 106 -3.60 20.05 -6.47
C PRO A 106 -3.98 18.67 -7.00
N GLN A 107 -3.02 17.74 -6.96
CA GLN A 107 -3.18 16.43 -7.54
C GLN A 107 -3.99 15.63 -6.52
N ARG A 108 -5.27 15.41 -6.82
CA ARG A 108 -6.19 14.72 -5.92
C ARG A 108 -5.70 13.31 -5.65
N SER A 109 -5.86 12.83 -4.42
CA SER A 109 -5.41 11.49 -4.05
C SER A 109 -6.14 10.42 -4.87
N LYS A 110 -5.39 9.38 -5.25
CA LYS A 110 -5.92 8.21 -5.95
C LYS A 110 -5.80 7.02 -5.01
N LEU A 111 -6.89 6.28 -4.86
CA LEU A 111 -6.93 5.04 -4.10
C LEU A 111 -7.15 3.87 -5.04
N ILE A 112 -6.52 2.74 -4.74
CA ILE A 112 -6.63 1.50 -5.51
C ILE A 112 -6.97 0.38 -4.53
N PHE A 113 -8.09 -0.30 -4.76
CA PHE A 113 -8.36 -1.60 -4.17
C PHE A 113 -7.66 -2.67 -5.00
N VAL A 114 -6.89 -3.52 -4.34
CA VAL A 114 -6.16 -4.63 -4.98
C VAL A 114 -6.47 -5.95 -4.30
N ASP A 115 -6.49 -7.02 -5.08
CA ASP A 115 -6.42 -8.39 -4.57
C ASP A 115 -4.96 -8.71 -4.24
N VAL A 116 -4.70 -9.13 -3.00
CA VAL A 116 -3.36 -9.38 -2.47
C VAL A 116 -2.84 -10.75 -2.89
N GLY A 117 -3.73 -11.67 -3.29
CA GLY A 117 -3.38 -13.01 -3.76
C GLY A 117 -2.99 -13.03 -5.24
N THR A 118 -3.63 -12.21 -6.08
CA THR A 118 -3.36 -12.17 -7.53
C THR A 118 -2.58 -10.93 -7.98
N GLY A 119 -2.68 -9.83 -7.23
CA GLY A 119 -2.15 -8.53 -7.62
C GLY A 119 -3.10 -7.73 -8.53
N ASP A 120 -4.33 -8.20 -8.72
CA ASP A 120 -5.30 -7.55 -9.60
C ASP A 120 -5.88 -6.28 -8.99
N GLU A 121 -6.14 -5.27 -9.82
CA GLU A 121 -6.89 -4.09 -9.42
C GLU A 121 -8.38 -4.39 -9.40
N LEU A 122 -8.99 -4.31 -8.23
CA LEU A 122 -10.42 -4.53 -8.04
C LEU A 122 -11.21 -3.26 -8.35
N LYS A 123 -10.70 -2.12 -7.91
CA LYS A 123 -11.37 -0.83 -8.08
C LYS A 123 -10.41 0.34 -7.94
N VAL A 124 -10.62 1.37 -8.75
CA VAL A 124 -9.81 2.58 -8.76
C VAL A 124 -10.68 3.78 -8.41
N ILE A 125 -10.31 4.52 -7.37
CA ILE A 125 -10.99 5.75 -6.96
C ILE A 125 -10.07 6.92 -7.27
N LYS A 126 -10.45 7.71 -8.26
CA LYS A 126 -9.77 8.96 -8.60
C LYS A 126 -10.38 10.11 -7.82
N GLY A 127 -9.54 10.96 -7.26
CA GLY A 127 -10.03 12.11 -6.51
C GLY A 127 -10.70 11.75 -5.20
N ALA A 128 -10.19 10.72 -4.52
CA ALA A 128 -10.70 10.29 -3.24
C ALA A 128 -10.69 11.44 -2.23
N HIS A 129 -9.63 12.24 -2.19
CA HIS A 129 -9.54 13.48 -1.42
C HIS A 129 -9.01 14.63 -2.26
N ALA A 130 -9.44 15.85 -1.94
CA ALA A 130 -8.96 17.08 -2.58
C ALA A 130 -7.53 17.43 -2.13
N THR A 131 -7.12 16.91 -0.98
CA THR A 131 -5.80 17.10 -0.37
C THR A 131 -5.08 15.75 -0.21
N PRO A 132 -3.77 15.75 0.11
CA PRO A 132 -3.04 14.53 0.43
C PRO A 132 -3.68 13.76 1.58
N LEU A 133 -3.54 12.44 1.58
CA LEU A 133 -4.02 11.61 2.68
C LEU A 133 -3.05 11.72 3.87
N SER A 134 -3.60 11.89 5.07
CA SER A 134 -2.85 11.87 6.33
C SER A 134 -2.96 10.52 7.03
N ALA A 135 -4.10 9.84 6.91
CA ALA A 135 -4.34 8.57 7.59
C ALA A 135 -5.31 7.67 6.83
N MET A 136 -5.13 6.36 7.04
CA MET A 136 -6.02 5.30 6.57
C MET A 136 -6.17 4.28 7.70
N VAL A 137 -7.38 3.78 7.92
CA VAL A 137 -7.69 2.81 8.97
C VAL A 137 -8.74 1.83 8.48
N VAL A 138 -8.56 0.55 8.78
CA VAL A 138 -9.56 -0.49 8.54
C VAL A 138 -10.32 -0.78 9.85
N SER A 139 -11.63 -0.97 9.75
CA SER A 139 -12.42 -1.43 10.89
C SER A 139 -12.11 -2.91 11.16
N SER A 140 -11.84 -3.26 12.42
CA SER A 140 -11.60 -4.65 12.83
C SER A 140 -12.85 -5.53 12.79
N SER A 141 -14.04 -4.92 12.72
CA SER A 141 -15.33 -5.61 12.77
C SER A 141 -16.12 -5.55 11.47
N ALA A 142 -15.67 -4.72 10.51
CA ALA A 142 -16.34 -4.55 9.23
C ALA A 142 -15.29 -4.39 8.12
N ASP A 143 -15.59 -4.87 6.91
CA ASP A 143 -14.75 -4.65 5.72
C ASP A 143 -14.90 -3.20 5.21
N ILE A 144 -14.70 -2.24 6.10
CA ILE A 144 -14.81 -0.80 5.88
C ILE A 144 -13.48 -0.15 6.19
N VAL A 145 -13.07 0.78 5.31
CA VAL A 145 -11.89 1.60 5.47
C VAL A 145 -12.29 3.06 5.63
N GLY A 146 -11.75 3.71 6.66
CA GLY A 146 -11.74 5.16 6.81
C GLY A 146 -10.48 5.76 6.22
N THR A 147 -10.61 6.88 5.51
CA THR A 147 -9.48 7.67 5.04
C THR A 147 -9.67 9.15 5.37
N VAL A 148 -8.60 9.82 5.80
CA VAL A 148 -8.61 11.23 6.23
C VAL A 148 -7.61 12.01 5.38
N GLY A 149 -8.05 13.12 4.80
CA GLY A 149 -7.20 14.08 4.09
C GLY A 149 -6.60 15.12 5.04
N SER A 150 -5.39 15.60 4.77
CA SER A 150 -4.77 16.72 5.49
C SER A 150 -5.23 18.06 4.91
N GLY A 151 -5.89 18.91 5.70
CA GLY A 151 -6.25 20.27 5.27
C GLY A 151 -7.35 20.88 6.14
N ASP A 152 -7.68 22.15 5.85
CA ASP A 152 -8.63 22.95 6.65
C ASP A 152 -10.06 22.37 6.69
N TYR A 153 -10.37 21.45 5.77
CA TYR A 153 -11.58 20.67 5.75
C TYR A 153 -11.20 19.19 5.85
N GLU A 154 -10.92 18.72 7.06
CA GLU A 154 -10.64 17.31 7.34
C GLU A 154 -11.90 16.47 7.06
N LEU A 155 -12.04 16.02 5.82
CA LEU A 155 -13.11 15.12 5.43
C LEU A 155 -12.66 13.68 5.68
N CYS A 156 -13.31 13.02 6.62
CA CYS A 156 -13.24 11.56 6.75
C CYS A 156 -14.16 10.93 5.71
N LYS A 157 -13.64 9.95 4.95
CA LYS A 157 -14.43 9.18 3.99
C LYS A 157 -14.37 7.70 4.32
N LEU A 158 -15.52 7.05 4.23
CA LEU A 158 -15.67 5.61 4.45
C LEU A 158 -15.85 4.89 3.12
N TRP A 159 -15.20 3.74 2.99
CA TRP A 159 -15.22 2.90 1.81
C TRP A 159 -15.46 1.45 2.23
N ALA A 160 -16.36 0.74 1.56
CA ALA A 160 -16.43 -0.72 1.70
C ALA A 160 -15.44 -1.38 0.73
N PHE A 161 -14.79 -2.46 1.15
CA PHE A 161 -14.05 -3.31 0.22
C PHE A 161 -15.01 -3.95 -0.79
N PRO A 162 -14.67 -3.92 -2.10
CA PRO A 162 -15.48 -4.52 -3.15
C PRO A 162 -15.45 -6.05 -3.10
#